data_AF-A0A291RH42-F1
#
_entry.id   AF-A0A291RH42-F1
#
_cell.length_a   1.000
_cell.length_b   1.000
_cell.length_c   1.000
_cell.angle_alpha   90.00
_cell.angle_beta   90.00
_cell.angle_gamma   90.00
#
_symmetry.space_group_name_H-M   'P 1'
#
loop_
_entity.id
_entity.type
_entity.pdbx_description
1 polymer ?
#
loop_
_entity_poly.entity_id
_entity_poly.type
_entity_poly.pdbx_seq_one_letter_code
_entity_poly.pdbx_strand_id
1 'polypeptide(L)'
;MTHAMTVRLDDETFQQLKDLEAAGAASRSAAVVEAIREAWQHLQEQRLLDAYQAAVEESPSYPYETDEERSALRERRDRRQATA
;
A
#
# COMPACT_ATOMS: atom_id res chain seq x y z
N MET A 1 -18.62 14.84 -0.01
CA MET A 1 -19.36 15.11 -1.27
C MET A 1 -19.23 13.88 -2.16
N THR A 2 -20.30 13.45 -2.82
CA THR A 2 -20.27 12.34 -3.79
C THR A 2 -20.31 12.91 -5.20
N HIS A 3 -19.41 12.47 -6.08
CA HIS A 3 -19.38 12.87 -7.48
C HIS A 3 -19.93 11.74 -8.35
N ALA A 4 -21.03 12.00 -9.07
CA ALA A 4 -21.58 11.03 -10.01
C ALA A 4 -20.79 11.06 -11.32
N MET A 5 -20.41 9.88 -11.81
CA MET A 5 -19.71 9.71 -13.09
C MET A 5 -20.31 8.52 -13.85
N THR A 6 -20.38 8.64 -15.17
CA THR A 6 -20.75 7.54 -16.06
C THR A 6 -19.47 6.92 -16.61
N VAL A 7 -19.30 5.61 -16.44
CA VAL A 7 -18.12 4.86 -16.89
C VAL A 7 -18.54 3.85 -17.95
N ARG A 8 -17.76 3.76 -19.03
CA ARG A 8 -17.95 2.73 -20.06
C ARG A 8 -17.09 1.52 -19.70
N LEU A 9 -17.74 0.36 -19.57
CA LEU A 9 -17.10 -0.91 -19.33
C LEU A 9 -17.23 -1.77 -20.58
N ASP A 10 -16.27 -2.66 -20.81
CA ASP A 10 -16.47 -3.77 -21.72
C ASP A 10 -17.41 -4.82 -21.10
N ASP A 11 -17.88 -5.76 -21.92
CA ASP A 11 -18.87 -6.75 -21.52
C ASP A 11 -18.32 -7.68 -20.42
N GLU A 12 -17.02 -7.98 -20.44
CA GLU A 12 -16.36 -8.84 -19.46
C GLU A 12 -16.30 -8.15 -18.09
N THR A 13 -15.80 -6.92 -18.01
CA THR A 13 -15.71 -6.14 -16.78
C THR A 13 -17.10 -5.85 -16.22
N PHE A 14 -18.09 -5.62 -17.09
CA PHE A 14 -19.47 -5.46 -16.64
C PHE A 14 -20.04 -6.75 -16.05
N GLN A 15 -19.67 -7.92 -16.58
CA GLN A 15 -20.06 -9.21 -16.02
C GLN A 15 -19.38 -9.46 -14.67
N GLN A 16 -18.07 -9.22 -14.54
CA GLN A 16 -17.36 -9.31 -13.26
C GLN A 16 -17.99 -8.40 -12.19
N LEU A 17 -18.43 -7.20 -12.58
CA LEU A 17 -19.10 -6.28 -11.67
C LEU A 17 -20.47 -6.80 -11.19
N LYS A 18 -21.21 -7.51 -12.04
CA LYS A 18 -22.45 -8.19 -11.64
C LYS A 18 -22.16 -9.35 -10.69
N ASP A 19 -21.08 -10.09 -10.92
CA ASP A 19 -20.70 -11.22 -10.08
C ASP A 19 -20.32 -10.73 -8.67
N LEU A 20 -19.67 -9.56 -8.57
CA LEU A 20 -19.38 -8.90 -7.28
C LEU A 20 -20.66 -8.43 -6.56
N GLU A 21 -21.65 -7.93 -7.29
CA GLU A 21 -22.97 -7.61 -6.73
C GLU A 21 -23.67 -8.88 -6.21
N ALA A 22 -23.64 -9.97 -6.97
CA ALA A 22 -24.19 -11.26 -6.56
C ALA A 22 -23.45 -11.89 -5.36
N ALA A 23 -22.14 -11.63 -5.23
CA ALA A 23 -21.32 -12.07 -4.11
C ALA A 23 -21.54 -11.28 -2.81
N GLY A 24 -22.40 -10.25 -2.82
CA GLY A 24 -22.83 -9.54 -1.62
C GLY A 24 -22.36 -8.09 -1.53
N ALA A 25 -21.83 -7.49 -2.61
CA ALA A 25 -21.59 -6.06 -2.62
C ALA A 25 -22.92 -5.29 -2.52
N ALA A 26 -22.95 -4.22 -1.73
CA ALA A 26 -24.17 -3.45 -1.47
C ALA A 26 -24.78 -2.80 -2.73
N SER A 27 -23.96 -2.53 -3.75
CA SER A 27 -24.36 -2.14 -5.10
C SER A 27 -23.17 -2.25 -6.05
N ARG A 28 -23.41 -2.26 -7.36
CA ARG A 28 -22.36 -2.12 -8.38
C ARG A 28 -21.47 -0.88 -8.16
N SER A 29 -22.06 0.27 -7.82
CA SER A 29 -21.27 1.48 -7.56
C SER A 29 -20.37 1.33 -6.33
N ALA A 30 -20.85 0.66 -5.28
CA ALA A 30 -20.03 0.37 -4.10
C ALA A 30 -18.87 -0.58 -4.44
N ALA A 31 -19.12 -1.62 -5.24
CA ALA A 31 -18.08 -2.54 -5.71
C ALA A 31 -16.99 -1.82 -6.54
N VAL A 32 -17.37 -0.92 -7.44
CA VAL A 32 -16.41 -0.11 -8.21
C VAL A 32 -15.57 0.79 -7.29
N VAL A 33 -16.20 1.43 -6.29
CA VAL A 33 -15.49 2.31 -5.34
C VAL A 33 -14.47 1.53 -4.51
N GLU A 34 -14.84 0.34 -4.01
CA GLU A 34 -13.90 -0.50 -3.27
C GLU A 34 -12.76 -1.01 -4.17
N ALA A 35 -13.07 -1.45 -5.40
CA ALA A 35 -12.03 -1.86 -6.35
C ALA A 35 -11.03 -0.74 -6.68
N ILE A 36 -11.52 0.50 -6.84
CA ILE A 36 -10.64 1.68 -7.04
C ILE A 36 -9.77 1.92 -5.80
N ARG A 37 -10.32 1.78 -4.59
CA ARG A 37 -9.57 1.95 -3.34
C ARG A 37 -8.47 0.90 -3.21
N GLU A 38 -8.80 -0.37 -3.47
CA GLU A 38 -7.83 -1.48 -3.43
C GLU A 38 -6.72 -1.29 -4.47
N ALA A 39 -7.08 -0.93 -5.71
CA ALA A 39 -6.11 -0.65 -6.76
C ALA A 39 -5.17 0.52 -6.38
N TRP A 40 -5.72 1.55 -5.73
CA TRP A 40 -4.92 2.67 -5.24
C TRP A 40 -3.96 2.24 -4.12
N GLN A 41 -4.42 1.45 -3.16
CA GLN A 41 -3.59 0.93 -2.08
C GLN A 41 -2.46 0.08 -2.64
N HIS A 42 -2.77 -0.84 -3.55
CA HIS A 42 -1.78 -1.69 -4.18
C HIS A 42 -0.71 -0.89 -4.93
N LEU A 43 -1.11 0.15 -5.67
CA LEU A 43 -0.18 1.06 -6.34
C LEU A 43 0.73 1.81 -5.35
N GLN A 44 0.19 2.23 -4.19
CA GLN A 44 1.00 2.89 -3.16
C GLN A 44 1.99 1.93 -2.51
N GLU A 45 1.58 0.69 -2.25
CA GLU A 45 2.45 -0.35 -1.70
C GLU A 45 3.59 -0.68 -2.66
N GLN A 46 3.30 -0.82 -3.96
CA GLN A 46 4.31 -1.03 -4.99
C GLN A 46 5.32 0.12 -5.03
N ARG A 47 4.83 1.37 -5.05
CA ARG A 47 5.70 2.55 -5.02
C ARG A 47 6.57 2.62 -3.77
N LEU A 48 6.03 2.20 -2.63
CA LEU A 48 6.77 2.15 -1.38
C LEU A 48 7.88 1.09 -1.46
N LEU A 49 7.57 -0.11 -1.97
CA LEU A 49 8.55 -1.17 -2.19
C LEU A 49 9.69 -0.69 -3.11
N ASP A 50 9.34 -0.11 -4.26
CA ASP A 50 10.30 0.41 -5.23
C ASP A 50 11.19 1.49 -4.61
N ALA A 51 10.60 2.38 -3.81
CA ALA A 51 11.35 3.43 -3.10
C ALA A 51 12.31 2.86 -2.05
N TYR A 52 11.89 1.86 -1.27
CA TYR A 52 12.78 1.18 -0.32
C TYR A 52 13.91 0.44 -1.04
N GLN A 53 13.61 -0.23 -2.14
CA GLN A 53 14.64 -0.91 -2.94
C GLN A 53 15.66 0.10 -3.46
N ALA A 54 15.21 1.21 -4.06
CA ALA A 54 16.10 2.27 -4.54
C ALA A 54 16.93 2.87 -3.39
N ALA A 55 16.33 3.11 -2.22
CA ALA A 55 17.04 3.66 -1.07
C ALA A 55 18.13 2.72 -0.54
N VAL A 56 17.89 1.40 -0.54
CA VAL A 56 18.88 0.40 -0.12
C VAL A 56 19.97 0.20 -1.17
N GLU A 57 19.64 0.30 -2.46
CA GLU A 57 20.62 0.28 -3.56
C GLU A 57 21.56 1.49 -3.50
N GLU A 58 21.05 2.68 -3.19
CA GLU A 58 21.83 3.91 -3.03
C GLU A 58 22.63 3.90 -1.71
N SER A 59 22.00 3.48 -0.61
CA SER A 59 22.60 3.43 0.72
C SER A 59 22.26 2.10 1.41
N PRO A 60 23.19 1.13 1.44
CA PRO A 60 22.95 -0.16 2.10
C PRO A 60 22.65 -0.07 3.60
N SER A 61 22.97 1.06 4.23
CA SER A 61 22.67 1.33 5.64
C SER A 61 21.27 1.92 5.86
N TYR A 62 20.53 2.28 4.82
CA TYR A 62 19.16 2.82 4.93
C TYR A 62 18.30 1.94 5.87
N PRO A 63 17.52 2.51 6.80
CA PRO A 63 17.18 3.93 6.97
C PRO A 63 18.22 4.78 7.71
N TYR A 64 19.41 4.26 7.99
CA TYR A 64 20.51 4.98 8.62
C TYR A 64 21.41 5.62 7.58
N GLU A 65 21.91 6.82 7.86
CA GLU A 65 22.86 7.51 6.99
C GLU A 65 24.21 6.79 6.97
N THR A 66 24.61 6.17 8.08
CA THR A 66 25.84 5.37 8.18
C THR A 66 25.70 4.13 9.07
N ASP A 67 26.69 3.23 8.96
CA ASP A 67 26.79 2.03 9.80
C ASP A 67 27.11 2.34 11.27
N GLU A 68 27.84 3.43 11.52
CA GLU A 68 28.10 3.92 12.89
C GLU A 68 26.82 4.40 13.56
N GLU A 69 25.96 5.14 12.82
CA GLU A 69 24.66 5.58 13.33
C GLU A 69 23.79 4.38 13.73
N ARG A 70 23.70 3.37 12.83
CA ARG A 70 22.99 2.12 13.10
C ARG A 70 23.48 1.43 14.37
N SER A 71 24.80 1.36 14.56
CA SER A 71 25.42 0.69 15.71
C SER A 71 25.15 1.43 17.02
N ALA A 72 25.31 2.76 17.04
CA ALA A 72 25.03 3.59 18.21
C ALA A 72 23.56 3.50 18.65
N LEU A 73 22.62 3.45 17.70
CA LEU A 73 21.20 3.30 18.01
C LEU A 73 20.85 1.92 18.58
N ARG A 74 21.50 0.85 18.09
CA ARG A 74 21.37 -0.50 18.67
C ARG A 74 21.85 -0.54 20.12
N GLU A 75 23.03 0.01 20.41
CA GLU A 75 23.54 0.06 21.79
C GLU A 75 22.61 0.84 22.74
N ARG A 76 22.00 1.94 22.27
CA ARG A 76 21.04 2.71 23.07
C ARG A 76 19.73 1.96 23.29
N ARG A 77 19.27 1.17 22.31
CA ARG A 77 18.10 0.30 22.46
C ARG A 77 18.37 -0.79 23.49
N ASP A 78 19.50 -1.47 23.39
CA ASP A 78 19.84 -2.61 24.25
C ASP A 78 20.00 -2.16 25.71
N ARG A 79 20.59 -0.97 25.95
CA ARG A 79 20.62 -0.36 27.28
C ARG A 79 19.24 -0.10 27.87
N ARG A 80 18.28 0.40 27.08
CA ARG A 80 16.90 0.63 27.53
C ARG A 80 16.19 -0.68 27.88
N GLN A 81 16.44 -1.75 27.13
CA GLN A 81 15.86 -3.07 27.38
C GLN A 81 16.44 -3.72 28.63
N ALA A 82 17.73 -3.52 28.91
CA ALA A 82 18.36 -4.06 30.12
C ALA A 82 17.87 -3.38 31.41
N THR A 83 17.30 -2.18 31.31
CA THR A 83 16.76 -1.41 32.45
C THR A 83 15.24 -1.54 32.63
N ALA A 84 14.56 -2.22 31.71
CA ALA A 84 13.11 -2.43 31.73
C ALA A 84 12.76 -3.79 32.34
#